data_AF-A0A958GA89-F1
#
_entry.id   AF-A0A958GA89-F1
#
_cell.length_a   1.000
_cell.length_b   1.000
_cell.length_c   1.000
_cell.angle_alpha   90.00
_cell.angle_beta   90.00
_cell.angle_gamma   90.00
#
_symmetry.space_group_name_H-M   'P 1'
#
loop_
_entity.id
_entity.type
_entity.pdbx_description
1 polymer ?
#
loop_
_entity_poly.entity_id
_entity_poly.type
_entity_poly.pdbx_seq_one_letter_code
_entity_poly.pdbx_strand_id
1 'polypeptide(L)' 'QGISRLSLLSGGVERIKERRFINLPFYRLAAQGDTLWAATFRGIYRYSDQSAEWQLVPARAAISDLE' A
#
# COMPACT_ATOMS: atom_id res chain seq x y z
N GLN A 1 10.20 0.87 10.59
CA GLN A 1 9.73 1.32 9.26
C GLN A 1 8.44 0.61 8.89
N GLY A 2 7.53 1.28 8.16
CA GLY A 2 6.20 0.80 7.71
C GLY A 2 5.13 1.89 7.92
N ILE A 3 3.84 1.58 7.77
CA ILE A 3 2.73 2.55 7.74
C ILE A 3 1.83 2.49 8.99
N SER A 4 1.25 3.63 9.36
CA SER A 4 0.21 3.76 10.39
C SER A 4 -1.06 4.37 9.78
N ARG A 5 -2.23 4.00 10.33
CA ARG A 5 -3.53 4.58 10.00
C ARG A 5 -3.91 5.59 11.07
N LEU A 6 -4.35 6.76 10.63
CA LEU A 6 -4.94 7.79 11.49
C LEU A 6 -6.46 7.76 11.31
N SER A 7 -7.19 7.61 12.41
CA SER A 7 -8.63 7.87 12.47
C SER A 7 -8.85 9.35 12.73
N LEU A 8 -9.44 10.06 11.76
CA LEU A 8 -9.75 11.48 11.93
C LEU A 8 -10.92 11.72 12.89
N LEU A 9 -11.82 10.75 13.04
CA LEU A 9 -12.99 10.86 13.91
C LEU A 9 -12.62 10.69 15.39
N SER A 10 -11.75 9.73 15.69
CA SER A 10 -11.34 9.44 17.08
C SER A 10 -9.96 9.98 17.45
N GLY A 11 -9.21 10.52 16.48
CA GLY A 11 -7.81 10.93 16.66
C GLY A 11 -6.84 9.76 16.89
N GLY A 12 -7.33 8.51 16.86
CA GLY A 12 -6.53 7.33 17.14
C GLY A 12 -5.52 7.05 16.03
N VAL A 13 -4.30 6.69 16.40
CA VAL A 13 -3.27 6.21 15.47
C VAL A 13 -3.00 4.74 15.73
N GLU A 14 -3.18 3.91 14.72
CA GLU A 14 -2.87 2.49 14.79
C GLU A 14 -1.79 2.10 13.79
N ARG A 15 -0.90 1.21 14.20
CA ARG A 15 0.09 0.61 13.32
C ARG A 15 -0.60 -0.40 12.41
N ILE A 16 -0.36 -0.35 11.09
CA ILE A 16 -0.84 -1.42 10.20
C ILE A 16 -0.06 -2.71 10.53
N LYS A 17 -0.78 -3.75 10.95
CA LYS A 17 -0.24 -5.07 11.32
C LYS A 17 -0.06 -5.98 10.09
N GLU A 18 0.62 -5.46 9.07
CA GLU A 18 0.97 -6.23 7.88
C GLU A 18 2.40 -6.76 8.04
N ARG A 19 2.57 -8.08 8.11
CA ARG A 19 3.87 -8.72 8.30
C ARG A 19 4.85 -8.37 7.18
N ARG A 20 4.35 -8.21 5.95
CA ARG A 20 5.15 -7.81 4.78
C ARG A 20 5.76 -6.42 4.92
N PHE A 21 5.26 -5.57 5.82
CA PHE A 21 5.70 -4.19 6.01
C PHE A 21 6.72 -4.02 7.14
N ILE A 22 7.05 -5.09 7.88
CA ILE A 22 8.06 -5.05 8.93
C ILE A 22 9.41 -4.72 8.30
N ASN A 23 10.02 -3.61 8.75
CA ASN A 23 11.30 -3.11 8.22
C ASN A 23 11.28 -2.84 6.71
N LEU A 24 10.11 -2.56 6.14
CA LEU A 24 9.98 -2.18 4.74
C LEU A 24 9.99 -0.65 4.61
N PRO A 25 10.95 -0.06 3.88
CA PRO A 25 10.88 1.33 3.49
C PRO A 25 9.70 1.60 2.55
N PHE A 26 8.95 2.65 2.87
CA PHE A 26 7.94 3.24 2.00
C PHE A 26 8.51 4.54 1.45
N TYR A 27 8.46 4.71 0.13
CA TYR A 27 8.98 5.90 -0.53
C TYR A 27 7.88 6.91 -0.85
N ARG A 28 6.69 6.42 -1.23
CA ARG A 28 5.55 7.27 -1.61
C ARG A 28 4.23 6.55 -1.42
N LEU A 29 3.19 7.33 -1.11
CA LEU A 29 1.79 6.94 -1.15
C LEU A 29 1.04 7.79 -2.16
N ALA A 30 0.07 7.21 -2.87
CA ALA A 30 -0.81 7.92 -3.80
C ALA A 30 -2.21 7.30 -3.77
N ALA A 31 -3.26 8.11 -3.70
CA ALA A 31 -4.65 7.65 -3.75
C ALA A 31 -5.24 7.85 -5.15
N GLN A 32 -6.04 6.89 -5.61
CA GLN A 32 -6.81 6.97 -6.85
C GLN A 32 -8.17 6.28 -6.63
N GLY A 33 -9.24 7.07 -6.53
CA GLY A 33 -10.55 6.56 -6.12
C GLY A 33 -10.45 5.85 -4.76
N ASP A 34 -10.99 4.64 -4.69
CA ASP A 34 -11.00 3.79 -3.48
C ASP A 34 -9.74 2.92 -3.33
N THR A 35 -8.67 3.25 -4.06
CA THR A 35 -7.40 2.50 -4.03
C THR A 35 -6.27 3.39 -3.52
N LEU A 36 -5.53 2.88 -2.54
CA LEU A 36 -4.28 3.49 -2.06
C LEU A 36 -3.07 2.69 -2.57
N TRP A 37 -2.18 3.35 -3.28
CA TRP A 37 -0.96 2.79 -3.83
C TRP A 37 0.24 3.16 -2.96
N ALA A 38 1.15 2.20 -2.80
CA ALA A 38 2.39 2.38 -2.04
C ALA A 38 3.60 1.91 -2.85
N ALA A 39 4.52 2.84 -3.12
CA ALA A 39 5.84 2.53 -3.65
C ALA A 39 6.77 2.16 -2.49
N THR A 40 7.30 0.94 -2.52
CA THR A 40 8.15 0.40 -1.46
C THR A 40 9.46 -0.15 -2.03
N PHE A 41 10.43 -0.46 -1.17
CA PHE A 41 11.67 -1.13 -1.58
C PHE A 41 11.45 -2.51 -2.24
N ARG A 42 10.33 -3.19 -1.95
CA ARG A 42 10.03 -4.54 -2.47
C ARG A 42 8.98 -4.54 -3.58
N GLY A 43 8.77 -3.39 -4.23
CA GLY A 43 7.78 -3.23 -5.30
C GLY A 43 6.57 -2.40 -4.88
N ILE A 44 5.51 -2.49 -5.68
CA ILE A 44 4.29 -1.69 -5.51
C ILE A 44 3.25 -2.53 -4.75
N TYR A 45 2.70 -1.96 -3.69
CA TYR A 45 1.53 -2.51 -3.01
C TYR A 45 0.31 -1.64 -3.31
N ARG A 46 -0.85 -2.27 -3.39
CA ARG A 46 -2.15 -1.59 -3.42
C ARG A 46 -2.99 -2.00 -2.21
N TYR A 47 -3.75 -1.07 -1.68
CA TYR A 47 -4.79 -1.31 -0.69
C TYR A 47 -6.14 -1.02 -1.35
N SER A 48 -7.09 -1.94 -1.21
CA SER A 48 -8.47 -1.77 -1.65
C SER A 48 -9.36 -1.65 -0.43
N ASP A 49 -10.20 -0.62 -0.37
CA ASP A 49 -11.18 -0.45 0.70
C ASP A 49 -12.22 -1.60 0.71
N GLN A 50 -12.48 -2.21 -0.44
CA GLN A 50 -13.44 -3.33 -0.56
C GLN A 50 -12.94 -4.60 0.13
N SER A 51 -11.65 -4.92 -0.03
CA SER A 51 -11.06 -6.10 0.61
C SER A 51 -10.42 -5.78 1.97
N ALA A 52 -10.26 -4.50 2.30
CA ALA A 52 -9.54 -4.00 3.48
C ALA A 52 -8.14 -4.61 3.63
N GLU A 53 -7.47 -4.92 2.51
CA GLU A 53 -6.21 -5.66 2.49
C GLU A 53 -5.17 -5.04 1.56
N TRP A 54 -3.89 -5.21 1.94
CA TRP A 54 -2.74 -4.86 1.11
C TRP A 54 -2.34 -6.04 0.21
N GLN A 55 -2.18 -5.76 -1.07
CA GLN A 55 -1.78 -6.73 -2.08
C GLN A 55 -0.51 -6.25 -2.77
N LEU A 56 0.50 -7.12 -2.85
CA LEU A 56 1.64 -6.89 -3.73
C LEU A 56 1.14 -6.94 -5.17
N VAL A 57 1.42 -5.90 -5.93
CA VAL A 57 1.09 -5.86 -7.36
C VAL A 57 2.09 -6.78 -8.07
N PRO A 58 1.64 -7.85 -8.73
CA PRO A 58 2.54 -8.74 -9.44
C PRO A 58 3.31 -7.98 -10.52
N ALA A 59 4.60 -8.29 -10.68
CA ALA A 59 5.48 -7.67 -11.67
C ALA A 59 5.15 -8.02 -13.15
N ARG A 60 3.90 -8.37 -13.46
CA ARG A 60 3.40 -8.41 -14.84
C ARG A 60 3.22 -7.01 -15.44
N ALA A 61 3.39 -5.96 -14.64
CA ALA A 61 3.55 -4.58 -15.10
C ALA A 61 5.00 -4.25 -15.51
N ALA A 62 5.79 -5.24 -15.96
CA ALA A 62 6.66 -4.91 -17.09
C ALA A 62 5.70 -4.42 -18.17
N ILE A 63 5.84 -3.17 -18.56
CA ILE A 63 5.12 -2.59 -19.68
C ILE A 63 5.09 -3.65 -20.80
N SER A 64 3.96 -4.31 -20.98
CA SER A 64 3.73 -5.09 -22.19
C SER A 64 3.14 -4.08 -23.16
N ASP A 65 4.01 -3.30 -23.79
CA ASP A 65 3.74 -2.60 -25.04
C ASP A 65 3.56 -3.63 -26.17
N LEU A 66 2.76 -4.67 -25.94
CA LEU A 66 2.34 -5.58 -26.99
C LEU A 66 1.10 -4.95 -27.62
N GLU A 67 1.37 -4.13 -28.65
CA GLU A 67 0.49 -4.07 -29.82
C GLU A 67 0.32 -5.46 -30.44
#